data_AF-A0A7V1DNF2-F1
#
_entry.id   AF-A0A7V1DNF2-F1
#
_cell.length_a   1.000
_cell.length_b   1.000
_cell.length_c   1.000
_cell.angle_alpha   90.00
_cell.angle_beta   90.00
_cell.angle_gamma   90.00
#
_symmetry.space_group_name_H-M   'P 1'
#
loop_
_entity.id
_entity.type
_entity.pdbx_description
1 polymer ?
#
loop_
_entity_poly.entity_id
_entity_poly.type
_entity_poly.pdbx_seq_one_letter_code
_entity_poly.pdbx_strand_id
1 'polypeptide(L)'
;MTVNLLRAVREAGERLGNVRVASLSIDPEERSEHLQSFRARLELPPQWRLLRASHPLRLREILQELRFTAVVRNDGQIDHPNVVYVFAPSGEVVAVLPGLSLTATDLLAAVDQARSGGYPWWRKYVLAVAAVGLALSAWVFVATWLKRVRLDQQQAPSIEVS
;
A
#
# COMPACT_ATOMS: atom_id res chain seq x y z
N MET A 1 12.22 -1.27 -17.40
CA MET A 1 11.06 -1.41 -16.48
C MET A 1 10.01 -2.40 -17.01
N THR A 2 9.30 -2.12 -18.10
CA THR A 2 8.17 -2.96 -18.59
C THR A 2 8.52 -4.42 -18.81
N VAL A 3 9.76 -4.72 -19.25
CA VAL A 3 10.25 -6.10 -19.40
C VAL A 3 10.28 -6.85 -18.07
N ASN A 4 10.68 -6.20 -16.97
CA ASN A 4 10.72 -6.83 -15.65
C ASN A 4 9.31 -7.08 -15.13
N LEU A 5 8.37 -6.15 -15.35
CA LEU A 5 6.97 -6.37 -15.02
C LEU A 5 6.38 -7.51 -15.85
N LEU A 6 6.66 -7.56 -17.15
CA LEU A 6 6.23 -8.66 -18.01
C LEU A 6 6.77 -10.00 -17.52
N ARG A 7 8.05 -10.06 -17.14
CA ARG A 7 8.67 -11.25 -16.55
C ARG A 7 7.98 -11.66 -15.26
N ALA A 8 7.83 -10.73 -14.31
CA ALA A 8 7.20 -10.98 -13.01
C ALA A 8 5.74 -11.45 -13.16
N VAL A 9 5.00 -10.89 -14.12
CA VAL A 9 3.62 -11.31 -14.44
C VAL A 9 3.60 -12.73 -15.02
N ARG A 10 4.53 -13.06 -15.93
CA ARG A 10 4.65 -14.41 -16.52
C ARG A 10 5.05 -15.44 -15.46
N GLU A 11 6.01 -15.11 -14.61
CA GLU A 11 6.47 -15.98 -13.50
C GLU A 11 5.40 -16.22 -12.44
N ALA A 12 4.63 -15.18 -12.09
CA ALA A 12 3.52 -15.32 -11.16
C ALA A 12 2.35 -16.14 -11.75
N GLY A 13 2.15 -16.05 -13.08
CA GLY A 13 1.22 -16.91 -13.81
C GLY A 13 -0.21 -16.85 -13.25
N GLU A 14 -0.84 -18.01 -13.09
CA GLU A 14 -2.22 -18.11 -12.59
C GLU A 14 -2.40 -17.64 -11.14
N ARG A 15 -1.32 -17.61 -10.34
CA ARG A 15 -1.37 -17.16 -8.94
C ARG A 15 -1.74 -15.68 -8.82
N LEU A 16 -1.46 -14.90 -9.87
CA LEU A 16 -1.91 -13.51 -9.95
C LEU A 16 -3.43 -13.40 -10.02
N GLY A 17 -4.16 -14.45 -10.41
CA GLY A 17 -5.61 -14.43 -10.60
C GLY A 17 -6.09 -13.34 -11.55
N ASN A 18 -7.28 -12.80 -11.30
CA ASN A 18 -7.88 -11.80 -12.18
C ASN A 18 -7.32 -10.39 -11.89
N VAL A 19 -6.27 -10.00 -12.61
CA VAL A 19 -5.67 -8.67 -12.56
C VAL A 19 -5.67 -8.01 -13.94
N ARG A 20 -5.73 -6.68 -13.97
CA ARG A 20 -5.54 -5.89 -15.19
C ARG A 20 -4.19 -5.20 -15.12
N VAL A 21 -3.39 -5.36 -16.17
CA VAL A 21 -2.08 -4.72 -16.27
C VAL A 21 -2.14 -3.61 -17.32
N ALA A 22 -1.58 -2.45 -16.99
CA ALA A 22 -1.48 -1.33 -17.90
C ALA A 22 -0.10 -0.67 -17.82
N SER A 23 0.35 -0.08 -18.93
CA SER A 23 1.51 0.79 -18.97
C SER A 23 1.09 2.16 -19.49
N LEU A 24 1.38 3.21 -18.73
CA LEU A 24 1.14 4.59 -19.10
C LEU A 24 2.42 5.19 -19.68
N SER A 25 2.35 5.76 -20.87
CA SER A 25 3.44 6.56 -21.40
C SER A 25 3.50 7.92 -20.70
N ILE A 26 4.72 8.34 -20.36
CA ILE A 26 5.00 9.65 -19.77
C ILE A 26 5.51 10.66 -20.80
N ASP A 27 5.63 10.24 -22.07
CA ASP A 27 5.96 11.13 -23.17
C ASP A 27 4.71 11.92 -23.58
N PRO A 28 4.72 13.26 -23.48
CA PRO A 28 3.58 14.08 -23.89
C PRO A 28 3.32 14.03 -25.40
N GLU A 29 4.29 13.60 -26.20
CA GLU A 29 4.18 13.49 -27.67
C GLU A 29 3.82 12.07 -28.13
N GLU A 30 3.47 11.18 -27.21
CA GLU A 30 3.19 9.76 -27.49
C GLU A 30 2.06 9.55 -28.52
N ARG A 31 2.34 8.69 -29.50
CA ARG A 31 1.42 8.38 -30.62
C ARG A 31 0.97 6.92 -30.59
N SER A 32 -0.19 6.66 -31.18
CA SER A 32 -0.75 5.30 -31.27
C SER A 32 0.20 4.33 -31.98
N GLU A 33 0.89 4.78 -33.03
CA GLU A 33 1.85 3.97 -33.81
C GLU A 33 3.06 3.54 -32.97
N HIS A 34 3.55 4.43 -32.10
CA HIS A 34 4.64 4.13 -31.17
C HIS A 34 4.20 3.10 -30.14
N LEU A 35 2.97 3.21 -29.60
CA LEU A 35 2.41 2.20 -28.68
C LEU A 35 2.22 0.84 -29.35
N GLN A 36 1.79 0.81 -30.62
CA GLN A 36 1.70 -0.45 -31.39
C GLN A 36 3.08 -1.08 -31.60
N SER A 37 4.06 -0.27 -31.99
CA SER A 37 5.45 -0.69 -32.14
C SER A 37 6.04 -1.19 -30.81
N PHE A 38 5.72 -0.52 -29.71
CA PHE A 38 6.13 -0.91 -28.36
C PHE A 38 5.53 -2.27 -27.96
N ARG A 39 4.23 -2.49 -28.22
CA ARG A 39 3.58 -3.79 -28.02
C ARG A 39 4.27 -4.88 -28.83
N ALA A 40 4.51 -4.65 -30.12
CA ALA A 40 5.12 -5.64 -31.00
C ALA A 40 6.54 -5.99 -30.55
N ARG A 41 7.37 -4.98 -30.25
CA ARG A 41 8.76 -5.17 -29.81
C ARG A 41 8.90 -5.96 -28.51
N LEU A 42 7.95 -5.80 -27.59
CA LEU A 42 7.97 -6.49 -26.29
C LEU A 42 7.06 -7.71 -26.23
N GLU A 43 6.41 -8.06 -27.34
CA GLU A 43 5.43 -9.15 -27.43
C GLU A 43 4.38 -9.10 -26.30
N LEU A 44 3.83 -7.90 -26.06
CA LEU A 44 2.92 -7.70 -24.94
C LEU A 44 1.58 -8.42 -25.17
N PRO A 45 1.06 -9.14 -24.17
CA PRO A 45 -0.22 -9.83 -24.27
C PRO A 45 -1.37 -8.88 -24.65
N PRO A 46 -2.38 -9.32 -25.43
CA PRO A 46 -3.48 -8.47 -25.90
C PRO A 46 -4.25 -7.80 -24.75
N GLN A 47 -4.39 -8.48 -23.61
CA GLN A 47 -5.05 -7.96 -22.41
C GLN A 47 -4.27 -6.85 -21.69
N TRP A 48 -2.97 -6.72 -21.94
CA TRP A 48 -2.14 -5.66 -21.38
C TRP A 48 -2.50 -4.33 -22.03
N ARG A 49 -2.94 -3.34 -21.26
CA ARG A 49 -3.35 -2.05 -21.81
C ARG A 49 -2.17 -1.09 -21.95
N LEU A 50 -2.08 -0.42 -23.09
CA LEU A 50 -1.13 0.66 -23.29
C LEU A 50 -1.92 1.97 -23.27
N LEU A 51 -1.55 2.87 -22.39
CA LEU A 51 -2.26 4.10 -22.11
C LEU A 51 -1.37 5.28 -22.49
N ARG A 52 -2.01 6.31 -23.03
CA ARG A 52 -1.44 7.65 -23.21
C ARG A 52 -2.43 8.67 -22.71
N ALA A 53 -1.94 9.79 -22.22
CA ALA A 53 -2.81 10.93 -21.97
C ALA A 53 -3.25 11.53 -23.32
N SER A 54 -4.51 11.98 -23.40
CA SER A 54 -5.01 12.71 -24.56
C SER A 54 -4.45 14.12 -24.67
N HIS A 55 -3.98 14.69 -23.55
CA HIS A 55 -3.48 16.05 -23.46
C HIS A 55 -2.32 16.14 -22.44
N PRO A 56 -1.28 16.96 -22.68
CA PRO A 56 -0.15 17.10 -21.76
C PRO A 56 -0.53 17.55 -20.35
N LEU A 57 -1.55 18.41 -20.21
CA LEU A 57 -2.05 18.82 -18.89
C LEU A 57 -2.63 17.65 -18.10
N ARG A 58 -3.40 16.76 -18.75
CA ARG A 58 -3.96 15.60 -18.06
C ARG A 58 -2.86 14.61 -17.65
N LEU A 59 -1.81 14.49 -18.46
CA LEU A 59 -0.64 13.70 -18.07
C LEU A 59 -0.03 14.26 -16.78
N ARG A 60 0.20 15.59 -16.71
CA ARG A 60 0.76 16.24 -15.52
C ARG A 60 -0.10 16.00 -14.28
N GLU A 61 -1.42 16.13 -14.39
CA GLU A 61 -2.35 15.85 -13.28
C GLU A 61 -2.23 14.41 -12.78
N ILE A 62 -2.24 13.43 -13.69
CA ILE A 62 -2.08 12.00 -13.33
C ILE A 62 -0.74 11.78 -12.62
N LEU A 63 0.35 12.35 -13.14
CA LEU A 63 1.67 12.20 -12.52
C LEU A 63 1.72 12.86 -11.14
N GLN A 64 1.08 14.01 -10.94
CA GLN A 64 0.97 14.67 -9.64
C GLN A 64 0.15 13.84 -8.63
N GLU A 65 -1.00 13.30 -9.04
CA GLU A 65 -1.83 12.41 -8.22
C GLU A 65 -1.03 11.17 -7.76
N LEU A 66 -0.21 10.60 -8.67
CA LEU A 66 0.67 9.47 -8.38
C LEU A 66 1.96 9.85 -7.63
N ARG A 67 2.16 11.14 -7.35
CA ARG A 67 3.40 11.70 -6.80
C ARG A 67 4.64 11.26 -7.59
N PHE A 68 4.47 11.11 -8.90
CA PHE A 68 5.50 10.72 -9.85
C PHE A 68 6.23 11.97 -10.34
N THR A 69 7.48 12.14 -9.92
CA THR A 69 8.32 13.26 -10.35
C THR A 69 9.15 12.84 -11.56
N ALA A 70 8.87 13.45 -12.71
CA ALA A 70 9.70 13.32 -13.91
C ALA A 70 10.37 14.66 -14.21
N VAL A 71 11.67 14.64 -14.51
CA VAL A 71 12.45 15.84 -14.83
C VAL A 71 12.95 15.73 -16.27
N VAL A 72 12.59 16.69 -17.11
CA VAL A 72 13.15 16.78 -18.46
C VAL A 72 14.57 17.36 -18.34
N ARG A 73 15.55 16.62 -18.81
CA ARG A 73 16.96 17.03 -18.88
C ARG A 73 17.20 17.92 -20.10
N ASN A 74 18.30 18.67 -20.07
CA ASN A 74 18.70 19.59 -21.15
C ASN A 74 18.96 18.91 -22.49
N ASP A 75 19.16 17.58 -22.51
CA ASP A 75 19.35 16.75 -23.69
C ASP A 75 18.02 16.19 -24.26
N GLY A 76 16.89 16.62 -23.70
CA GLY A 76 15.55 16.14 -24.07
C GLY A 76 15.18 14.79 -23.48
N GLN A 77 16.06 14.14 -22.70
CA GLN A 77 15.72 12.91 -22.01
C GLN A 77 14.87 13.20 -20.77
N ILE A 78 13.99 12.27 -20.42
CA ILE A 78 13.17 12.36 -19.22
C ILE A 78 13.81 11.49 -18.15
N ASP A 79 14.31 12.10 -17.09
CA ASP A 79 14.69 11.38 -15.88
C ASP A 79 13.44 11.08 -15.08
N HIS A 80 13.23 9.81 -14.76
CA HIS A 80 12.00 9.35 -14.13
C HIS A 80 12.26 8.15 -13.22
N PRO A 81 11.52 8.01 -12.11
CA PRO A 81 11.60 6.82 -11.28
C PRO A 81 11.08 5.61 -12.07
N ASN A 82 11.76 4.48 -11.91
CA ASN A 82 11.30 3.20 -12.44
C ASN A 82 10.41 2.53 -11.39
N VAL A 83 9.10 2.75 -11.46
CA VAL A 83 8.14 2.26 -10.46
C VAL A 83 6.93 1.59 -11.10
N VAL A 84 6.35 0.64 -10.37
CA VAL A 84 5.08 -0.02 -10.70
C VAL A 84 4.09 0.27 -9.57
N TYR A 85 2.96 0.87 -9.92
CA TYR A 85 1.88 1.14 -8.99
C TYR A 85 0.90 -0.03 -8.98
N VAL A 86 0.49 -0.47 -7.79
CA VAL A 86 -0.53 -1.50 -7.60
C VAL A 86 -1.75 -0.86 -6.96
N PHE A 87 -2.89 -0.97 -7.64
CA PHE A 87 -4.16 -0.36 -7.23
C PHE A 87 -5.11 -1.40 -6.66
N ALA A 88 -5.85 -1.03 -5.61
CA ALA A 88 -7.02 -1.75 -5.16
C ALA A 88 -8.17 -1.60 -6.16
N PRO A 89 -9.19 -2.50 -6.12
CA PRO A 89 -10.42 -2.31 -6.89
C PRO A 89 -11.15 -0.99 -6.61
N SER A 90 -10.92 -0.38 -5.44
CA SER A 90 -11.42 0.96 -5.09
C SER A 90 -10.75 2.10 -5.87
N GLY A 91 -9.63 1.84 -6.55
CA GLY A 91 -8.83 2.85 -7.24
C GLY A 91 -7.71 3.44 -6.38
N GLU A 92 -7.59 3.06 -5.11
CA GLU A 92 -6.51 3.52 -4.23
C GLU A 92 -5.18 2.82 -4.54
N VAL A 93 -4.07 3.56 -4.43
CA VAL A 93 -2.72 2.99 -4.52
C VAL A 93 -2.40 2.24 -3.23
N VAL A 94 -2.17 0.94 -3.33
CA VAL A 94 -1.87 0.07 -2.19
C VAL A 94 -0.37 -0.18 -2.04
N ALA A 95 0.36 -0.22 -3.16
CA ALA A 95 1.81 -0.39 -3.16
C ALA A 95 2.47 0.33 -4.35
N VAL A 96 3.72 0.72 -4.14
CA VAL A 96 4.63 1.23 -5.18
C VAL A 96 5.88 0.36 -5.16
N LEU A 97 6.10 -0.40 -6.23
CA LEU A 97 7.19 -1.36 -6.33
C LEU A 97 8.31 -0.83 -7.22
N PRO A 98 9.60 -1.10 -6.91
CA PRO A 98 10.71 -0.71 -7.76
C PRO A 98 10.72 -1.55 -9.04
N GLY A 99 10.63 -0.89 -10.20
CA GLY A 99 10.51 -1.54 -11.50
C GLY A 99 11.81 -2.16 -12.05
N LEU A 100 12.97 -1.86 -11.48
CA LEU A 100 14.26 -2.42 -11.90
C LEU A 100 14.56 -3.78 -11.25
N SER A 101 14.09 -4.00 -10.03
CA SER A 101 14.33 -5.22 -9.24
C SER A 101 13.02 -5.96 -8.90
N LEU A 102 11.98 -5.76 -9.72
CA LEU A 102 10.66 -6.33 -9.47
C LEU A 102 10.68 -7.85 -9.61
N THR A 103 10.24 -8.55 -8.57
CA THR A 103 10.07 -10.02 -8.59
C THR A 103 8.60 -10.42 -8.63
N ALA A 104 8.33 -11.66 -9.04
CA ALA A 104 7.00 -12.25 -8.97
C ALA A 104 6.44 -12.29 -7.53
N THR A 105 7.31 -12.51 -6.54
CA THR A 105 6.93 -12.56 -5.12
C THR A 105 6.44 -11.21 -4.62
N ASP A 106 7.15 -10.13 -4.95
CA ASP A 106 6.74 -8.76 -4.57
C ASP A 106 5.40 -8.39 -5.20
N LEU A 107 5.23 -8.77 -6.47
CA LEU A 107 3.99 -8.53 -7.20
C LEU A 107 2.80 -9.28 -6.59
N LEU A 108 2.98 -10.56 -6.24
CA LEU A 108 1.94 -11.36 -5.59
C LEU A 108 1.56 -10.78 -4.22
N ALA A 109 2.55 -10.43 -3.39
CA ALA A 109 2.30 -9.82 -2.08
C ALA A 109 1.52 -8.51 -2.19
N ALA A 110 1.88 -7.64 -3.15
CA ALA A 110 1.19 -6.39 -3.39
C ALA A 110 -0.26 -6.60 -3.90
N VAL A 111 -0.49 -7.59 -4.76
CA VAL A 111 -1.83 -7.93 -5.27
C VAL A 111 -2.71 -8.51 -4.16
N ASP A 112 -2.16 -9.37 -3.30
CA ASP A 112 -2.90 -9.90 -2.15
C ASP A 112 -3.24 -8.79 -1.14
N GLN A 113 -2.34 -7.83 -0.93
CA GLN A 113 -2.62 -6.64 -0.14
C GLN A 113 -3.74 -5.79 -0.78
N ALA A 114 -3.74 -5.64 -2.11
CA ALA A 114 -4.76 -4.89 -2.83
C ALA A 114 -6.14 -5.56 -2.78
N ARG A 115 -6.18 -6.90 -2.78
CA ARG A 115 -7.43 -7.69 -2.63
C ARG A 115 -7.99 -7.66 -1.22
N SER A 116 -7.12 -7.76 -0.23
CA SER A 116 -7.50 -7.74 1.18
C SER A 116 -7.89 -6.35 1.70
N GLY A 117 -7.86 -5.32 0.83
CA GLY A 117 -8.29 -3.97 1.15
C GLY A 117 -7.28 -3.17 1.97
N GLY A 118 -5.99 -3.51 1.85
CA GLY A 118 -4.92 -2.87 2.62
C GLY A 118 -5.07 -3.14 4.11
N TYR A 119 -4.36 -4.15 4.64
CA TYR A 119 -4.31 -4.34 6.09
C TYR A 119 -3.72 -3.07 6.74
N PRO A 120 -4.48 -2.30 7.53
CA PRO A 120 -3.94 -1.10 8.13
C PRO A 120 -2.82 -1.50 9.09
N TRP A 121 -1.63 -0.92 8.91
CA TRP A 121 -0.46 -1.21 9.75
C TRP A 121 -0.73 -1.04 11.25
N TRP A 122 -1.76 -0.26 11.61
CA TRP A 122 -2.20 -0.03 12.99
C TRP A 122 -3.03 -1.18 13.58
N ARG A 123 -3.68 -2.04 12.78
CA ARG A 123 -4.50 -3.17 13.27
C ARG A 123 -3.69 -4.20 14.05
N LYS A 124 -2.41 -4.39 13.74
CA LYS A 124 -1.51 -5.25 14.54
C LYS A 124 -1.28 -4.72 15.95
N TYR A 125 -1.50 -3.43 16.18
CA TYR A 125 -1.39 -2.79 17.48
C TYR A 125 -2.74 -2.66 18.20
N VAL A 126 -3.88 -2.95 17.55
CA VAL A 126 -5.20 -2.86 18.22
C VAL A 126 -5.31 -3.80 19.41
N LEU A 127 -4.79 -5.03 19.28
CA LEU A 127 -4.75 -5.98 20.39
C LEU A 127 -3.80 -5.51 21.50
N ALA A 128 -2.67 -4.88 21.15
CA ALA A 128 -1.73 -4.32 22.12
C ALA A 128 -2.34 -3.13 22.87
N VAL A 129 -3.02 -2.22 22.18
CA VAL A 129 -3.72 -1.07 22.76
C VAL A 129 -4.88 -1.55 23.65
N ALA A 130 -5.65 -2.55 23.22
CA ALA A 130 -6.71 -3.14 24.03
C ALA A 130 -6.18 -3.82 25.29
N ALA A 131 -5.05 -4.55 25.18
CA ALA A 131 -4.40 -5.19 26.32
C ALA A 131 -3.88 -4.16 27.35
N VAL A 132 -3.27 -3.05 26.88
CA VAL A 132 -2.83 -1.95 27.75
C VAL A 132 -4.03 -1.28 28.44
N GLY A 133 -5.12 -1.05 27.71
CA GLY A 133 -6.36 -0.50 28.27
C GLY A 133 -6.93 -1.39 29.39
N LEU A 134 -7.02 -2.70 29.14
CA LEU A 134 -7.50 -3.67 30.14
C LEU A 134 -6.58 -3.74 31.36
N ALA A 135 -5.26 -3.72 31.18
CA ALA A 135 -4.30 -3.74 32.28
C ALA A 135 -4.41 -2.48 33.16
N LEU A 136 -4.57 -1.30 32.54
CA LEU A 136 -4.79 -0.05 33.27
C LEU A 136 -6.11 -0.04 34.03
N SER A 137 -7.20 -0.51 33.41
CA SER A 137 -8.50 -0.65 34.09
C SER A 137 -8.43 -1.61 35.27
N ALA A 138 -7.76 -2.76 35.11
CA ALA A 138 -7.55 -3.72 36.19
C ALA A 138 -6.72 -3.12 37.34
N TRP A 139 -5.66 -2.36 37.03
CA TRP A 139 -4.82 -1.71 38.03
C TRP A 139 -5.60 -0.66 38.85
N VAL A 140 -6.37 0.20 38.18
CA VAL A 140 -7.23 1.19 38.86
C VAL A 140 -8.27 0.50 39.74
N PHE A 141 -8.87 -0.59 39.26
CA PHE A 141 -9.83 -1.37 40.05
C PHE A 141 -9.18 -1.97 41.31
N VAL A 142 -8.01 -2.60 41.18
CA VAL A 142 -7.28 -3.16 42.33
C VAL A 142 -6.85 -2.08 43.32
N ALA A 143 -6.34 -0.94 42.83
CA ALA A 143 -5.91 0.16 43.68
C ALA A 143 -7.08 0.79 44.46
N THR A 144 -8.22 0.98 43.81
CA THR A 144 -9.44 1.52 44.45
C THR A 144 -10.04 0.52 45.45
N TRP A 145 -10.05 -0.78 45.11
CA TRP A 145 -10.50 -1.84 46.01
C TRP A 145 -9.61 -1.95 47.26
N LEU A 146 -8.29 -1.97 47.10
CA LEU A 146 -7.34 -2.01 48.22
C LEU A 146 -7.45 -0.79 49.13
N LYS A 147 -7.67 0.40 48.55
CA LYS A 147 -7.90 1.62 49.33
C LYS A 147 -9.16 1.51 50.17
N ARG A 148 -10.24 0.94 49.62
CA ARG A 148 -11.50 0.70 50.34
C ARG A 148 -11.31 -0.27 51.51
N VAL A 149 -10.67 -1.41 51.27
CA VAL A 149 -10.40 -2.41 52.32
C VAL A 149 -9.58 -1.83 53.48
N ARG A 150 -8.57 -0.98 53.19
CA ARG A 150 -7.78 -0.32 54.24
C ARG A 150 -8.60 0.67 55.06
N LEU A 151 -9.52 1.41 54.44
CA LEU A 151 -10.40 2.34 55.15
C LEU A 151 -11.37 1.61 56.07
N ASP A 152 -11.94 0.49 55.61
CA ASP A 152 -12.85 -0.34 56.41
C ASP A 152 -12.13 -0.95 57.63
N GLN A 153 -10.85 -1.32 57.52
CA GLN A 153 -10.05 -1.81 58.65
C GLN A 153 -9.70 -0.72 59.68
N GLN A 154 -9.57 0.54 59.26
CA GLN A 154 -9.28 1.66 60.17
C GLN A 154 -10.52 2.13 60.94
N GLN A 155 -11.72 1.80 60.47
CA GLN A 155 -12.99 2.15 61.13
C GLN A 155 -13.50 1.06 62.08
N ALA A 156 -12.78 -0.04 62.25
CA ALA A 156 -13.16 -1.07 63.22
C ALA A 156 -13.04 -0.51 64.65
N PRO A 157 -14.16 -0.38 65.41
CA PRO A 157 -14.11 0.14 66.76
C PRO A 157 -13.36 -0.83 67.67
N SER A 158 -12.40 -0.30 68.43
CA SER A 158 -11.78 -1.02 69.54
C SER A 158 -12.86 -1.33 70.58
N ILE A 159 -13.24 -2.59 70.68
CA ILE A 159 -14.15 -3.06 71.73
C ILE A 159 -13.36 -2.94 73.04
N GLU A 160 -13.59 -1.86 73.79
CA GLU A 160 -13.20 -1.77 75.19
C GLU A 160 -14.07 -2.74 75.98
N VAL A 161 -13.46 -3.83 76.45
CA VAL A 161 -14.07 -4.74 77.41
C VAL A 161 -13.79 -4.14 78.80
N SER A 162 -14.82 -3.60 79.43
CA SER A 162 -14.82 -3.23 80.86
C SER A 162 -14.92 -4.47 81.76
#